data_AF-A0A4R5FXF1-F1
#
_entry.id   AF-A0A4R5FXF1-F1
#
_cell.length_a   1.000
_cell.length_b   1.000
_cell.length_c   1.000
_cell.angle_alpha   90.00
_cell.angle_beta   90.00
_cell.angle_gamma   90.00
#
_symmetry.space_group_name_H-M   'P 1'
#
loop_
_entity.id
_entity.type
_entity.pdbx_description
1 polymer ?
#
loop_
_entity_poly.entity_id
_entity_poly.type
_entity_poly.pdbx_seq_one_letter_code
_entity_poly.pdbx_strand_id
1 'polypeptide(L)'
;MIRSVPCSMRFTGRPRPIPDGDSTRCSTRSAAETCCSARGWRCAPTTAHRASTRPPWPRSRSTESTGSCTEHFSGGIVGVGHADHVRVVQPDGSQIVTGVERIVGSVDGRSGSFVLTCYGFGQRPGSAQGYRTVLPGSGTGELAGLRGRGAFTVRLEPDGTWRAEDTFTHWFDP
;
A
#
# COMPACT_ATOMS: atom_id res chain seq x y z
N MET A 1 -16.89 -6.47 -10.12
CA MET A 1 -16.75 -5.05 -10.51
C MET A 1 -16.73 -4.25 -9.21
N ILE A 2 -15.57 -3.74 -8.80
CA ILE A 2 -15.44 -3.03 -7.52
C ILE A 2 -16.09 -1.65 -7.68
N ARG A 3 -17.08 -1.35 -6.83
CA ARG A 3 -17.72 -0.04 -6.77
C ARG A 3 -17.13 0.68 -5.57
N SER A 4 -16.12 1.51 -5.82
CA SER A 4 -15.63 2.46 -4.83
C SER A 4 -16.72 3.50 -4.57
N VAL A 5 -17.15 3.64 -3.31
CA VAL A 5 -18.04 4.73 -2.90
C VAL A 5 -17.22 6.02 -2.95
N PRO A 6 -17.79 7.18 -3.34
CA PRO A 6 -17.05 8.44 -3.38
C PRO A 6 -16.22 8.62 -2.12
N CYS A 7 -14.91 8.69 -2.31
CA CYS A 7 -13.94 8.97 -1.28
C CYS A 7 -14.34 10.30 -0.62
N SER A 8 -14.99 10.23 0.55
CA SER A 8 -15.06 11.38 1.44
C SER A 8 -13.65 11.56 2.00
N MET A 9 -12.80 12.19 1.20
CA MET A 9 -11.41 12.45 1.50
C MET A 9 -11.37 13.49 2.63
N ARG A 10 -11.65 13.05 3.86
CA ARG A 10 -11.54 13.88 5.04
C ARG A 10 -10.06 13.94 5.39
N PHE A 11 -9.39 15.00 4.93
CA PHE A 11 -8.10 15.43 5.46
C PHE A 11 -8.27 15.89 6.91
N THR A 12 -8.42 14.96 7.85
CA THR A 12 -8.41 15.26 9.28
C THR A 12 -7.03 14.99 9.84
N GLY A 13 -6.09 15.89 9.52
CA GLY A 13 -4.77 15.93 10.14
C GLY A 13 -4.59 17.18 10.99
N ARG A 14 -5.18 17.23 12.19
CA ARG A 14 -4.65 18.10 13.25
C ARG A 14 -3.43 17.38 13.85
N PRO A 15 -2.29 18.06 14.09
CA PRO A 15 -1.13 17.44 14.75
C PRO A 15 -1.54 16.92 16.13
N ARG A 16 -1.31 15.63 16.41
CA ARG A 16 -1.40 15.10 17.79
C ARG A 16 -0.09 15.39 18.52
N PRO A 17 -0.11 15.94 19.74
CA PRO A 17 1.08 16.00 20.59
C PRO A 17 1.49 14.58 21.00
N ILE A 18 2.80 14.29 20.94
CA ILE A 18 3.38 13.02 21.39
C ILE A 18 3.77 13.18 22.87
N PRO A 19 3.38 12.25 23.78
CA PRO A 19 3.81 12.27 25.17
C PRO A 19 5.31 11.97 25.32
N ASP A 20 5.96 12.62 26.29
CA ASP A 20 7.38 12.46 26.62
C ASP A 20 7.69 11.15 27.38
N GLY A 21 8.89 10.60 27.12
CA GLY A 21 9.56 9.52 27.89
C GLY A 21 9.25 8.10 27.40
N ASP A 22 10.16 7.15 27.21
CA ASP A 22 11.56 6.99 27.64
C ASP A 22 12.25 6.10 26.57
N SER A 23 13.43 6.47 26.10
CA SER A 23 14.01 5.90 24.87
C SER A 23 14.77 4.60 25.12
N THR A 24 14.27 3.47 24.59
CA THR A 24 15.08 2.25 24.40
C THR A 24 15.55 2.19 22.95
N ARG A 25 16.87 2.27 22.76
CA ARG A 25 17.55 2.23 21.46
C ARG A 25 17.53 0.80 20.89
N CYS A 26 16.68 0.55 19.90
CA CYS A 26 16.64 -0.74 19.21
C CYS A 26 17.31 -0.62 17.84
N SER A 27 18.46 -1.28 17.64
CA SER A 27 19.16 -1.34 16.34
C SER A 27 18.95 -2.71 15.71
N THR A 28 18.30 -2.78 14.55
CA THR A 28 18.20 -3.99 13.74
C THR A 28 19.16 -3.92 12.55
N ARG A 29 19.96 -4.98 12.36
CA ARG A 29 20.80 -5.20 11.17
C ARG A 29 19.99 -6.02 10.16
N SER A 30 19.88 -5.57 8.92
CA SER A 30 19.36 -6.36 7.81
C SER A 30 20.45 -6.48 6.75
N ALA A 31 20.85 -7.71 6.42
CA ALA A 31 21.75 -8.02 5.32
C ALA A 31 20.93 -8.68 4.22
N ALA A 32 20.87 -8.05 3.05
CA ALA A 32 20.34 -8.67 1.85
C ALA A 32 21.51 -9.31 1.09
N GLU A 33 21.54 -10.64 1.03
CA GLU A 33 22.44 -11.35 0.12
C GLU A 33 21.81 -11.36 -1.28
N THR A 34 22.58 -11.07 -2.33
CA THR A 34 22.15 -11.29 -3.71
C THR A 34 23.26 -11.97 -4.49
N CYS A 35 22.97 -13.18 -4.96
CA CYS A 35 23.81 -13.96 -5.84
C CYS A 35 23.65 -13.44 -7.27
N CYS A 36 24.66 -12.77 -7.81
CA CYS A 36 24.74 -12.43 -9.23
C CYS A 36 26.01 -13.03 -9.81
N SER A 37 25.86 -13.97 -10.74
CA SER A 37 26.95 -14.46 -11.58
C SER A 37 26.75 -14.01 -13.02
N ALA A 38 27.90 -13.80 -13.68
CA ALA A 38 28.15 -13.53 -15.10
C ALA A 38 28.30 -12.06 -15.54
N ARG A 39 29.58 -11.67 -15.64
CA ARG A 39 30.24 -10.65 -16.50
C ARG A 39 29.44 -9.38 -16.84
N GLY A 40 29.80 -8.31 -16.13
CA GLY A 40 29.51 -6.93 -16.52
C GLY A 40 28.78 -6.22 -15.39
N TRP A 41 29.52 -5.39 -14.66
CA TRP A 41 29.14 -4.58 -13.50
C TRP A 41 29.34 -5.32 -12.17
N ARG A 42 30.36 -4.88 -11.41
CA ARG A 42 30.56 -5.32 -10.03
C ARG A 42 29.49 -4.63 -9.19
N CYS A 43 28.38 -5.31 -8.94
CA CYS A 43 27.46 -4.91 -7.87
C CYS A 43 28.14 -5.27 -6.55
N ALA A 44 28.78 -4.29 -5.89
CA ALA A 44 29.20 -4.47 -4.51
C ALA A 44 27.95 -4.35 -3.63
N PRO A 45 27.65 -5.32 -2.74
CA PRO A 45 26.58 -5.15 -1.77
C PRO A 45 26.96 -4.01 -0.81
N THR A 46 26.18 -2.94 -0.81
CA THR A 46 26.36 -1.81 0.11
C THR A 46 25.50 -2.05 1.34
N THR A 47 26.13 -2.34 2.48
CA THR A 47 25.44 -2.35 3.77
C THR A 47 25.23 -0.90 4.22
N ALA A 48 23.98 -0.50 4.42
CA ALA A 48 23.62 0.80 4.99
C ALA A 48 23.10 0.63 6.42
N HIS A 49 23.58 1.47 7.34
CA HIS A 49 23.06 1.57 8.70
C HIS A 49 22.11 2.78 8.79
N ARG A 50 20.88 2.57 9.26
CA ARG A 50 19.88 3.62 9.44
C ARG A 50 19.71 3.92 10.93
N ALA A 51 19.82 5.19 11.32
CA ALA A 51 19.42 5.70 12.63
C ALA A 51 18.26 6.69 12.44
N SER A 52 17.22 6.60 13.26
CA SER A 52 16.07 7.51 13.19
C SER A 52 16.36 8.79 13.99
N THR A 53 16.36 9.94 13.33
CA THR A 53 16.37 11.28 13.97
C THR A 53 15.17 12.08 13.49
N ARG A 54 14.72 13.07 14.27
CA ARG A 54 13.69 14.03 13.85
C ARG A 54 14.18 14.76 12.57
N PRO A 55 13.33 14.96 11.55
CA PRO A 55 13.84 15.31 10.22
C PRO A 55 14.40 16.73 10.11
N PRO A 56 15.60 16.92 9.54
CA PRO A 56 16.02 18.16 8.91
C PRO A 56 16.06 17.95 7.38
N TRP A 57 14.92 17.66 6.75
CA TRP A 57 14.88 17.53 5.28
C TRP A 57 14.77 18.91 4.64
N PRO A 58 15.54 19.21 3.57
CA PRO A 58 15.24 20.37 2.72
C PRO A 58 13.85 20.19 2.11
N ARG A 59 13.13 21.30 1.91
CA ARG A 59 11.78 21.27 1.32
C ARG A 59 11.84 20.60 -0.05
N SER A 60 11.22 19.43 -0.19
CA SER A 60 10.93 18.86 -1.50
C SER A 60 9.85 19.71 -2.17
N ARG A 61 9.87 19.78 -3.51
CA ARG A 61 8.78 20.40 -4.28
C ARG A 61 7.60 19.44 -4.50
N SER A 62 7.72 18.19 -4.06
CA SER A 62 6.65 17.21 -4.10
C SER A 62 5.64 17.48 -2.99
N THR A 63 4.38 17.18 -3.26
CA THR A 63 3.30 17.23 -2.26
C THR A 63 3.05 15.83 -1.73
N GLU A 64 3.10 15.68 -0.41
CA GLU A 64 2.77 14.43 0.28
C GLU A 64 1.39 14.55 0.95
N SER A 65 0.58 13.51 0.84
CA SER A 65 -0.74 13.45 1.47
C SER A 65 -1.04 12.06 1.99
N THR A 66 -1.70 11.99 3.14
CA THR A 66 -2.30 10.74 3.64
C THR A 66 -3.80 10.80 3.40
N GLY A 67 -4.42 9.67 3.08
CA GLY A 67 -5.87 9.55 2.96
C GLY A 67 -6.35 8.18 3.39
N SER A 68 -7.58 8.13 3.90
CA SER A 68 -8.29 6.89 4.18
C SER A 68 -9.54 6.78 3.31
N CYS A 69 -9.91 5.55 2.92
CA CYS A 69 -11.12 5.30 2.15
C CYS A 69 -11.77 3.95 2.53
N THR A 70 -13.07 3.87 2.24
CA THR A 70 -13.85 2.63 2.38
C THR A 70 -14.24 2.14 0.99
N GLU A 71 -13.86 0.91 0.69
CA GLU A 71 -14.02 0.28 -0.63
C GLU A 71 -15.01 -0.88 -0.53
N HIS A 72 -15.87 -1.04 -1.54
CA HIS A 72 -16.81 -2.15 -1.60
C HIS A 72 -16.43 -3.12 -2.72
N PHE A 73 -16.07 -4.34 -2.33
CA PHE A 73 -15.63 -5.39 -3.23
C PHE A 73 -16.79 -6.27 -3.68
N SER A 74 -16.80 -6.64 -4.95
CA SER A 74 -17.72 -7.63 -5.52
C SER A 74 -17.03 -8.46 -6.62
N GLY A 75 -17.44 -9.73 -6.77
CA GLY A 75 -16.83 -10.70 -7.67
C GLY A 75 -16.08 -11.77 -6.88
N GLY A 76 -14.85 -12.11 -7.28
CA GLY A 76 -14.01 -13.10 -6.56
C GLY A 76 -13.60 -12.67 -5.15
N ILE A 77 -13.62 -11.36 -4.87
CA ILE A 77 -13.59 -10.81 -3.50
C ILE A 77 -14.92 -10.11 -3.26
N VAL A 78 -15.58 -10.43 -2.16
CA VAL A 78 -16.83 -9.79 -1.74
C VAL A 78 -16.66 -9.27 -0.33
N GLY A 79 -16.93 -7.99 -0.08
CA GLY A 79 -16.79 -7.43 1.26
C GLY A 79 -16.52 -5.94 1.30
N VAL A 80 -16.07 -5.46 2.45
CA VAL A 80 -15.74 -4.06 2.68
C VAL A 80 -14.26 -3.94 3.05
N GLY A 81 -13.55 -3.06 2.36
CA GLY A 81 -12.17 -2.68 2.63
C GLY A 81 -12.08 -1.34 3.34
N HIS A 82 -11.16 -1.21 4.28
CA HIS A 82 -10.72 0.06 4.85
C HIS A 82 -9.26 0.24 4.52
N ALA A 83 -8.96 1.26 3.72
CA ALA A 83 -7.62 1.53 3.23
C ALA A 83 -7.05 2.82 3.81
N ASP A 84 -5.77 2.77 4.14
CA ASP A 84 -4.95 3.91 4.55
C ASP A 84 -3.77 4.02 3.58
N HIS A 85 -3.66 5.16 2.92
CA HIS A 85 -2.67 5.40 1.87
C HIS A 85 -1.87 6.67 2.11
N VAL A 86 -0.61 6.64 1.67
CA VAL A 86 0.23 7.81 1.48
C VAL A 86 0.45 8.00 -0.02
N ARG A 87 0.24 9.22 -0.50
CA ARG A 87 0.47 9.64 -1.88
C ARG A 87 1.56 10.70 -1.91
N VAL A 88 2.42 10.61 -2.91
CA VAL A 88 3.42 11.64 -3.22
C VAL A 88 3.22 12.07 -4.68
N VAL A 89 3.06 13.37 -4.90
CA VAL A 89 2.87 13.96 -6.23
C VAL A 89 4.04 14.89 -6.53
N GLN A 90 4.69 14.69 -7.67
CA GLN A 90 5.77 15.52 -8.18
C GLN A 90 5.21 16.79 -8.88
N PRO A 91 6.04 17.84 -9.05
CA PRO A 91 5.62 19.05 -9.78
C PRO A 91 5.20 18.79 -11.23
N ASP A 92 5.73 17.74 -11.86
CA ASP A 92 5.35 17.33 -13.23
C ASP A 92 4.02 16.54 -13.29
N GLY A 93 3.39 16.29 -12.13
CA GLY A 93 2.15 15.55 -12.01
C GLY A 93 2.32 14.02 -11.92
N SER A 94 3.54 13.50 -12.05
CA SER A 94 3.81 12.10 -11.75
C SER A 94 3.61 11.82 -10.26
N GLN A 95 3.18 10.61 -9.94
CA GLN A 95 2.75 10.29 -8.58
C GLN A 95 2.97 8.83 -8.22
N ILE A 96 3.18 8.60 -6.93
CA ILE A 96 3.13 7.28 -6.32
C ILE A 96 2.10 7.26 -5.20
N VAL A 97 1.56 6.08 -4.94
CA VAL A 97 0.70 5.80 -3.79
C VAL A 97 1.12 4.47 -3.19
N THR A 98 1.17 4.39 -1.86
CA THR A 98 1.40 3.14 -1.14
C THR A 98 0.57 3.12 0.13
N GLY A 99 0.26 1.93 0.63
CA GLY A 99 -0.49 1.79 1.85
C GLY A 99 -0.98 0.37 2.08
N VAL A 100 -1.96 0.27 2.98
CA VAL A 100 -2.56 -0.99 3.39
C VAL A 100 -4.07 -0.89 3.34
N GLU A 101 -4.71 -2.03 3.08
CA GLU A 101 -6.17 -2.14 3.04
C GLU A 101 -6.60 -3.40 3.77
N ARG A 102 -7.36 -3.24 4.86
CA ARG A 102 -7.97 -4.36 5.58
C ARG A 102 -9.33 -4.66 4.99
N ILE A 103 -9.53 -5.89 4.55
CA ILE A 103 -10.78 -6.36 3.95
C ILE A 103 -11.45 -7.33 4.91
N VAL A 104 -12.75 -7.14 5.13
CA VAL A 104 -13.64 -8.07 5.83
C VAL A 104 -14.69 -8.56 4.85
N GLY A 105 -14.79 -9.87 4.66
CA GLY A 105 -15.67 -10.46 3.66
C GLY A 105 -15.29 -11.88 3.29
N SER A 106 -15.30 -12.19 1.99
CA SER A 106 -14.95 -13.50 1.46
C SER A 106 -14.10 -13.44 0.19
N VAL A 107 -13.32 -14.50 -0.03
CA VAL A 107 -12.58 -14.77 -1.26
C VAL A 107 -13.03 -16.13 -1.78
N ASP A 108 -13.61 -16.17 -2.99
CA ASP A 108 -14.20 -17.37 -3.59
C ASP A 108 -15.08 -18.17 -2.60
N GLY A 109 -15.90 -17.44 -1.83
CA GLY A 109 -16.84 -17.99 -0.84
C GLY A 109 -16.26 -18.26 0.55
N ARG A 110 -14.93 -18.26 0.72
CA ARG A 110 -14.28 -18.46 2.03
C ARG A 110 -14.32 -17.20 2.87
N SER A 111 -14.91 -17.25 4.05
CA SER A 111 -15.17 -16.09 4.88
C SER A 111 -14.02 -15.77 5.85
N GLY A 112 -13.71 -14.49 5.99
CA GLY A 112 -12.68 -14.03 6.91
C GLY A 112 -12.31 -12.57 6.73
N SER A 113 -11.10 -12.24 7.17
CA SER A 113 -10.48 -10.94 6.90
C SER A 113 -9.03 -11.11 6.50
N PHE A 114 -8.46 -10.14 5.79
CA PHE A 114 -7.06 -10.12 5.40
C PHE A 114 -6.60 -8.69 5.12
N VAL A 115 -5.30 -8.49 4.95
CA VAL A 115 -4.70 -7.19 4.62
C VAL A 115 -4.04 -7.27 3.25
N LEU A 116 -4.35 -6.32 2.37
CA LEU A 116 -3.60 -6.04 1.16
C LEU A 116 -2.58 -4.91 1.43
N THR A 117 -1.39 -5.06 0.88
CA THR A 117 -0.43 -3.96 0.69
C THR A 117 -0.54 -3.48 -0.74
N CYS A 118 -0.33 -2.18 -1.00
CA CYS A 118 -0.37 -1.63 -2.35
C CYS A 118 0.86 -0.78 -2.68
N TYR A 119 1.23 -0.81 -3.95
CA TYR A 119 2.11 0.18 -4.56
C TYR A 119 1.55 0.55 -5.93
N GLY A 120 1.19 1.82 -6.10
CA GLY A 120 0.67 2.37 -7.34
C GLY A 120 1.49 3.55 -7.82
N PHE A 121 1.45 3.78 -9.12
CA PHE A 121 2.17 4.84 -9.81
C PHE A 121 1.35 5.38 -10.98
N GLY A 122 1.58 6.63 -11.33
CA GLY A 122 0.92 7.29 -12.46
C GLY A 122 1.76 8.45 -12.99
N GLN A 123 1.64 8.72 -14.28
CA GLN A 123 2.37 9.82 -14.95
C GLN A 123 1.61 11.14 -14.93
N ARG A 124 0.31 11.11 -14.63
CA ARG A 124 -0.57 12.29 -14.60
C ARG A 124 -1.61 12.14 -13.48
N PRO A 125 -2.16 13.26 -12.98
CA PRO A 125 -3.32 13.22 -12.09
C PRO A 125 -4.51 12.49 -12.72
N GLY A 126 -5.38 11.93 -11.89
CA GLY A 126 -6.62 11.28 -12.34
C GLY A 126 -6.47 9.85 -12.88
N SER A 127 -5.27 9.30 -13.01
CA SER A 127 -5.06 7.88 -13.30
C SER A 127 -3.85 7.31 -12.58
N ALA A 128 -3.93 6.04 -12.21
CA ALA A 128 -2.83 5.28 -11.63
C ALA A 128 -2.99 3.79 -11.94
N GLN A 129 -1.88 3.07 -11.90
CA GLN A 129 -1.87 1.61 -11.94
C GLN A 129 -0.89 1.08 -10.91
N GLY A 130 -1.02 -0.18 -10.53
CA GLY A 130 -0.15 -0.71 -9.50
C GLY A 130 -0.39 -2.17 -9.19
N TYR A 131 0.21 -2.58 -8.09
CA TYR A 131 0.14 -3.93 -7.58
C TYR A 131 -0.43 -3.94 -6.17
N ARG A 132 -1.19 -4.99 -5.88
CA ARG A 132 -1.64 -5.34 -4.53
C ARG A 132 -1.12 -6.71 -4.15
N THR A 133 -0.80 -6.93 -2.89
CA THR A 133 -0.33 -8.22 -2.39
C THR A 133 -0.89 -8.48 -1.01
N VAL A 134 -1.42 -9.69 -0.79
CA VAL A 134 -1.87 -10.13 0.53
C VAL A 134 -0.66 -10.15 1.45
N LEU A 135 -0.76 -9.44 2.58
CA LEU A 135 0.23 -9.51 3.64
C LEU A 135 0.25 -10.94 4.20
N PRO A 136 1.35 -11.69 4.07
CA PRO A 136 1.43 -13.05 4.58
C PRO A 136 1.06 -13.13 6.07
N GLY A 137 0.21 -14.11 6.42
CA GLY A 137 -0.24 -14.32 7.79
C GLY A 137 -1.34 -13.37 8.28
N SER A 138 -1.85 -12.47 7.44
CA SER A 138 -2.94 -11.56 7.82
C SER A 138 -4.34 -12.17 7.76
N GLY A 139 -4.48 -13.32 7.10
CA GLY A 139 -5.76 -14.00 6.91
C GLY A 139 -6.36 -14.55 8.20
N THR A 140 -7.67 -14.37 8.40
CA THR A 140 -8.42 -14.88 9.56
C THR A 140 -9.58 -15.80 9.14
N GLY A 141 -10.10 -16.60 10.08
CA GLY A 141 -11.22 -17.51 9.79
C GLY A 141 -10.85 -18.51 8.70
N GLU A 142 -11.72 -18.67 7.72
CA GLU A 142 -11.45 -19.55 6.56
C GLU A 142 -10.41 -18.96 5.61
N LEU A 143 -9.99 -17.71 5.80
CA LEU A 143 -8.91 -17.09 5.05
C LEU A 143 -7.54 -17.26 5.72
N ALA A 144 -7.43 -18.04 6.81
CA ALA A 144 -6.14 -18.40 7.38
C ALA A 144 -5.25 -19.07 6.31
N GLY A 145 -3.98 -18.66 6.24
CA GLY A 145 -3.04 -19.13 5.21
C GLY A 145 -3.15 -18.43 3.85
N LEU A 146 -4.09 -17.48 3.67
CA LEU A 146 -4.27 -16.77 2.40
C LEU A 146 -2.97 -16.11 1.93
N ARG A 147 -2.71 -16.27 0.64
CA ARG A 147 -1.73 -15.56 -0.16
C ARG A 147 -2.40 -15.07 -1.42
N GLY A 148 -1.85 -14.00 -1.98
CA GLY A 148 -2.38 -13.48 -3.22
C GLY A 148 -1.65 -12.25 -3.69
N ARG A 149 -1.75 -12.00 -4.98
CA ARG A 149 -1.22 -10.82 -5.63
C ARG A 149 -2.14 -10.42 -6.76
N GLY A 150 -2.16 -9.13 -7.05
CA GLY A 150 -3.01 -8.55 -8.05
C GLY A 150 -2.40 -7.32 -8.67
N ALA A 151 -2.95 -6.93 -9.80
CA ALA A 151 -2.71 -5.64 -10.42
C ALA A 151 -4.01 -4.85 -10.45
N PHE A 152 -3.89 -3.53 -10.32
CA PHE A 152 -5.02 -2.63 -10.40
C PHE A 152 -4.76 -1.48 -11.36
N THR A 153 -5.83 -0.99 -11.96
CA THR A 153 -5.87 0.34 -12.58
C THR A 153 -6.95 1.16 -11.91
N VAL A 154 -6.70 2.45 -11.74
CA VAL A 154 -7.62 3.38 -11.12
C VAL A 154 -7.73 4.62 -12.00
N ARG A 155 -8.96 5.08 -12.23
CA ARG A 155 -9.29 6.29 -12.97
C ARG A 155 -10.27 7.16 -12.19
N LEU A 156 -10.08 8.47 -12.26
CA LEU A 156 -11.04 9.45 -11.76
C LEU A 156 -12.10 9.66 -12.83
N GLU A 157 -13.35 9.39 -12.51
CA GLU A 157 -14.48 9.65 -13.39
C GLU A 157 -14.92 11.13 -13.31
N PRO A 158 -15.64 11.65 -14.33
CA PRO A 158 -16.06 13.05 -14.37
C PRO A 158 -16.92 13.50 -13.18
N ASP A 159 -17.60 12.56 -12.52
CA ASP A 159 -18.44 12.80 -11.33
C ASP A 159 -17.63 12.87 -10.02
N GLY A 160 -16.30 12.77 -10.10
CA GLY A 160 -15.39 12.81 -8.96
C GLY A 160 -15.23 11.46 -8.24
N THR A 161 -15.86 10.39 -8.72
CA THR A 161 -15.67 9.04 -8.18
C THR A 161 -14.40 8.41 -8.74
N TRP A 162 -13.68 7.69 -7.88
CA TRP A 162 -12.57 6.85 -8.33
C TRP A 162 -13.14 5.50 -8.75
N ARG A 163 -12.69 4.96 -9.87
CA ARG A 163 -13.06 3.63 -10.33
C ARG A 163 -11.81 2.77 -10.42
N ALA A 164 -11.83 1.64 -9.73
CA ALA A 164 -10.78 0.64 -9.76
C ALA A 164 -11.21 -0.59 -10.58
N GLU A 165 -10.27 -1.12 -11.34
CA GLU A 165 -10.34 -2.45 -11.94
C GLU A 165 -9.17 -3.28 -11.43
N ASP A 166 -9.48 -4.43 -10.83
CA ASP A 166 -8.53 -5.30 -10.15
C ASP A 166 -8.50 -6.68 -10.81
N THR A 167 -7.30 -7.19 -11.02
CA THR A 167 -7.03 -8.61 -11.26
C THR A 167 -6.39 -9.18 -10.00
N PHE A 168 -6.84 -10.35 -9.56
CA PHE A 168 -6.36 -10.94 -8.30
C PHE A 168 -6.20 -12.44 -8.44
N THR A 169 -4.99 -12.92 -8.19
CA THR A 169 -4.67 -14.35 -8.11
C THR A 169 -4.35 -14.68 -6.66
N HIS A 170 -4.96 -15.73 -6.12
CA HIS A 170 -4.78 -16.13 -4.73
C HIS A 170 -4.58 -17.63 -4.61
N TRP A 171 -3.99 -18.02 -3.48
CA TRP A 171 -3.75 -19.40 -3.09
C TRP A 171 -3.65 -19.46 -1.57
N PHE A 172 -3.52 -20.66 -1.02
CA PHE A 172 -3.35 -20.87 0.41
C PHE A 172 -2.06 -21.63 0.65
N ASP A 173 -1.26 -21.13 1.59
CA ASP A 173 -0.16 -21.93 2.13
C ASP A 173 -0.77 -23.12 2.90
N PRO A 174 -0.10 -24.28 2.88
CA PRO A 174 -0.55 -25.48 3.58
C PRO A 174 -0.56 -25.34 5.11
#